data_AF-A0A4Q4M4U0-F1
#
_entry.id   AF-A0A4Q4M4U0-F1
#
_cell.length_a   1.000
_cell.length_b   1.000
_cell.length_c   1.000
_cell.angle_alpha   90.00
_cell.angle_beta   90.00
_cell.angle_gamma   90.00
#
_symmetry.space_group_name_H-M   'P 1'
#
loop_
_entity.id
_entity.type
_entity.pdbx_description
1 polymer ?
#
loop_
_entity_poly.entity_id
_entity_poly.type
_entity_poly.pdbx_seq_one_letter_code
_entity_poly.pdbx_strand_id
1 'polypeptide(L)'
;MDQNTLSSAVIEAAQAWEASKAELERQRLIAAATKLIEVLENPAEKLARIGWGEPSRTAALQTAFELGVLDKLTDEPQDSKALAENTPADPLLVGMLRIEGSTAVLY
;
A
#
# COMPACT_ATOMS: atom_id res chain seq x y z
N MET A 1 -14.84 19.80 -8.69
CA MET A 1 -15.02 19.44 -7.27
C MET A 1 -13.80 19.95 -6.54
N ASP A 2 -13.98 20.84 -5.59
CA ASP A 2 -12.91 21.49 -4.83
C ASP A 2 -12.33 20.56 -3.74
N GLN A 3 -11.07 20.78 -3.36
CA GLN A 3 -10.38 19.96 -2.36
C GLN A 3 -11.09 19.99 -0.99
N ASN A 4 -11.70 21.12 -0.63
CA ASN A 4 -12.45 21.25 0.62
C ASN A 4 -13.64 20.27 0.67
N THR A 5 -14.37 20.11 -0.43
CA THR A 5 -15.48 19.13 -0.50
C THR A 5 -15.00 17.68 -0.40
N LEU A 6 -13.81 17.36 -0.93
CA LEU A 6 -13.25 16.01 -0.84
C LEU A 6 -12.73 15.67 0.56
N SER A 7 -12.08 16.62 1.22
CA SER A 7 -11.66 16.46 2.63
C SER A 7 -12.86 16.26 3.56
N SER A 8 -13.95 17.01 3.37
CA SER A 8 -15.20 16.81 4.11
C SER A 8 -15.78 15.41 3.87
N ALA A 9 -15.80 14.92 2.63
CA ALA A 9 -16.32 13.59 2.31
C ALA A 9 -15.52 12.47 2.99
N VAL A 10 -14.19 12.60 3.13
CA VAL A 10 -13.37 11.64 3.87
C VAL A 10 -13.70 11.65 5.36
N ILE A 11 -13.86 12.83 5.96
CA ILE A 11 -14.19 12.98 7.39
C ILE A 11 -15.56 12.37 7.70
N GLU A 12 -16.57 12.65 6.88
CA GLU A 12 -17.92 12.10 7.04
C GLU A 12 -17.92 10.57 6.92
N ALA A 13 -17.24 10.03 5.92
CA ALA A 13 -17.12 8.58 5.75
C ALA A 13 -16.35 7.91 6.90
N ALA A 14 -15.34 8.58 7.45
CA ALA A 14 -14.59 8.09 8.61
C ALA A 14 -15.47 8.01 9.86
N GLN A 15 -16.28 9.03 10.12
CA GLN A 15 -17.23 9.04 11.23
C GLN A 15 -18.29 7.93 11.10
N ALA A 16 -18.83 7.73 9.89
CA ALA A 16 -19.80 6.68 9.61
C ALA A 16 -19.22 5.26 9.81
N TRP A 17 -17.96 5.05 9.38
CA TRP A 17 -17.25 3.80 9.64
C TRP A 17 -16.96 3.62 11.13
N GLU A 18 -16.57 4.66 11.86
CA GLU A 18 -16.26 4.54 13.29
C GLU A 18 -17.50 4.19 14.12
N ALA A 19 -18.66 4.73 13.74
CA ALA A 19 -19.93 4.48 14.42
C ALA A 19 -20.49 3.07 14.18
N SER A 20 -20.31 2.52 12.98
CA SER A 20 -20.95 1.25 12.57
C SER A 20 -19.98 0.07 12.51
N LYS A 21 -18.70 0.33 12.24
CA LYS A 21 -17.67 -0.65 11.83
C LYS A 21 -18.12 -1.59 10.71
N ALA A 22 -19.11 -1.17 9.91
CA ALA A 22 -19.67 -1.97 8.84
C ALA A 22 -18.77 -1.96 7.60
N GLU A 23 -18.73 -3.10 6.89
CA GLU A 23 -17.92 -3.27 5.68
C GLU A 23 -18.28 -2.27 4.58
N LEU A 24 -19.57 -1.96 4.43
CA LEU A 24 -20.03 -0.97 3.46
C LEU A 24 -19.46 0.44 3.75
N GLU A 25 -19.41 0.85 5.02
CA GLU A 25 -18.85 2.15 5.40
C GLU A 25 -17.32 2.15 5.26
N ARG A 26 -16.66 1.02 5.52
CA ARG A 26 -15.22 0.84 5.24
C ARG A 26 -14.92 1.06 3.75
N GLN A 27 -15.73 0.48 2.86
CA GLN A 27 -15.57 0.63 1.41
C GLN A 27 -15.81 2.08 0.95
N ARG A 28 -16.80 2.77 1.53
CA ARG A 28 -17.07 4.19 1.26
C ARG A 28 -15.92 5.09 1.70
N LEU A 29 -15.35 4.84 2.88
CA LEU A 29 -14.17 5.57 3.37
C LEU A 29 -12.98 5.39 2.42
N ILE A 30 -12.71 4.16 1.99
CA ILE A 30 -11.64 3.88 1.02
C ILE A 30 -11.89 4.64 -0.29
N ALA A 31 -13.09 4.57 -0.85
CA ALA A 31 -13.41 5.27 -2.10
C ALA A 31 -13.25 6.80 -1.99
N ALA A 32 -13.67 7.40 -0.86
CA ALA A 32 -13.49 8.83 -0.61
C ALA A 32 -12.01 9.21 -0.52
N ALA A 33 -11.21 8.41 0.19
CA ALA A 33 -9.77 8.62 0.34
C ALA A 33 -9.03 8.48 -1.00
N THR A 34 -9.34 7.45 -1.78
CA THR A 34 -8.76 7.25 -3.13
C THR A 34 -9.03 8.45 -4.03
N LYS A 35 -10.27 8.96 -4.03
CA LYS A 35 -10.63 10.14 -4.82
C LYS A 35 -9.89 11.40 -4.39
N LEU A 36 -9.65 11.58 -3.09
CA LEU A 36 -8.85 12.70 -2.59
C LEU A 36 -7.40 12.59 -3.07
N ILE A 37 -6.78 11.40 -2.97
CA ILE A 37 -5.42 11.14 -3.48
C ILE A 37 -5.32 11.47 -4.97
N GLU A 38 -6.26 10.98 -5.78
CA GLU A 38 -6.28 11.25 -7.23
C GLU A 38 -6.34 12.74 -7.56
N VAL A 39 -6.97 13.57 -6.74
CA VAL A 39 -7.03 15.02 -6.99
C VAL A 39 -5.79 15.75 -6.49
N LEU A 40 -5.14 15.23 -5.46
CA LEU A 40 -3.90 15.80 -4.91
C LEU A 40 -2.66 15.42 -5.74
N GLU A 41 -2.64 14.23 -6.34
CA GLU A 41 -1.54 13.79 -7.19
C GLU A 41 -1.37 14.71 -8.41
N ASN A 42 -0.15 15.17 -8.61
CA ASN A 42 0.22 15.86 -9.83
C ASN A 42 0.33 14.86 -11.01
N PRO A 43 0.36 15.35 -12.28
CA PRO A 43 0.41 14.45 -13.43
C PRO A 43 1.62 13.50 -13.45
N ALA A 44 2.78 13.93 -12.96
CA ALA A 44 3.98 13.09 -12.90
C ALA A 44 3.84 11.98 -11.86
N GLU A 45 3.28 12.29 -10.68
CA GLU A 45 2.99 11.30 -9.63
C GLU A 45 1.99 10.25 -10.10
N LYS A 46 0.92 10.67 -10.81
CA LYS A 46 -0.03 9.73 -11.42
C LYS A 46 0.63 8.77 -12.41
N LEU A 47 1.46 9.31 -13.31
CA LEU A 47 2.18 8.49 -14.29
C LEU A 47 3.18 7.55 -13.62
N ALA A 48 3.87 8.00 -12.57
CA ALA A 48 4.77 7.16 -11.79
C ALA A 48 4.02 6.03 -11.07
N ARG A 49 2.87 6.32 -10.44
CA ARG A 49 2.03 5.32 -9.79
C ARG A 49 1.52 4.27 -10.77
N ILE A 50 0.93 4.69 -11.89
CA ILE A 50 0.36 3.79 -12.89
C ILE A 50 1.46 3.00 -13.64
N GLY A 51 2.53 3.68 -14.03
CA GLY A 51 3.59 3.11 -14.88
C GLY A 51 4.57 2.22 -14.12
N TRP A 52 4.86 2.54 -12.85
CA TRP A 52 5.86 1.83 -12.06
C TRP A 52 5.34 1.37 -10.71
N GLY A 53 4.63 2.21 -9.96
CA GLY A 53 4.22 1.92 -8.58
C GLY A 53 3.33 0.67 -8.46
N GLU A 54 2.19 0.66 -9.16
CA GLU A 54 1.22 -0.44 -9.12
C GLU A 54 1.78 -1.73 -9.73
N PRO A 55 2.36 -1.74 -10.95
CA PRO A 55 2.91 -2.95 -11.53
C PRO A 55 4.07 -3.55 -10.70
N SER A 56 4.97 -2.70 -10.18
CA SER A 56 6.10 -3.18 -9.38
C SER A 56 5.64 -3.74 -8.04
N ARG A 57 4.62 -3.13 -7.42
CA ARG A 57 4.04 -3.65 -6.17
C ARG A 57 3.39 -5.02 -6.40
N THR A 58 2.60 -5.18 -7.45
CA THR A 58 1.98 -6.46 -7.80
C THR A 58 3.04 -7.52 -8.12
N ALA A 59 4.07 -7.18 -8.90
CA ALA A 59 5.15 -8.09 -9.24
C ALA A 59 5.98 -8.49 -8.00
N ALA A 60 6.28 -7.56 -7.11
CA ALA A 60 6.98 -7.83 -5.86
C ALA A 60 6.18 -8.77 -4.95
N LEU A 61 4.87 -8.51 -4.78
CA LEU A 61 4.01 -9.37 -3.97
C LEU A 61 3.87 -10.78 -4.56
N GLN A 62 3.68 -10.89 -5.88
CA GLN A 62 3.63 -12.18 -6.57
C GLN A 62 4.93 -12.95 -6.40
N THR A 63 6.07 -12.29 -6.61
CA THR A 63 7.40 -12.89 -6.40
C THR A 63 7.59 -13.35 -4.95
N ALA A 64 7.21 -12.53 -3.97
CA ALA A 64 7.31 -12.88 -2.55
C ALA A 64 6.45 -14.11 -2.20
N PHE A 65 5.26 -14.22 -2.79
CA PHE A 65 4.38 -15.37 -2.63
C PHE A 65 4.97 -16.63 -3.26
N GLU A 66 5.41 -16.56 -4.52
CA GLU A 66 5.98 -17.71 -5.24
C GLU A 66 7.27 -18.23 -4.61
N LEU A 67 8.06 -17.36 -4.00
CA LEU A 67 9.28 -17.72 -3.29
C LEU A 67 9.04 -18.21 -1.84
N GLY A 68 7.80 -18.21 -1.36
CA GLY A 68 7.47 -18.63 0.01
C GLY A 68 7.99 -17.68 1.10
N VAL A 69 8.36 -16.45 0.73
CA VAL A 69 8.88 -15.43 1.66
C VAL A 69 7.77 -14.99 2.63
N LEU A 70 6.53 -14.91 2.14
CA LEU A 70 5.39 -14.47 2.95
C LEU A 70 5.09 -15.42 4.12
N ASP A 71 5.37 -16.71 3.99
CA ASP A 71 5.18 -17.71 5.05
C ASP A 71 6.20 -17.56 6.20
N LYS A 72 7.26 -16.79 5.99
CA LYS A 72 8.31 -16.52 6.98
C LYS A 72 8.10 -15.23 7.75
N LEU A 73 7.15 -14.38 7.33
CA LEU A 73 6.87 -13.11 7.98
C LEU A 73 6.29 -13.35 9.38
N THR A 74 6.84 -12.62 10.35
CA THR A 74 6.31 -12.55 11.72
C THR A 74 5.95 -11.10 12.06
N ASP A 75 5.39 -10.89 13.26
CA ASP A 75 5.11 -9.54 13.78
C ASP A 75 6.39 -8.76 14.15
N GLU A 76 7.54 -9.42 14.22
CA GLU A 76 8.82 -8.82 14.58
C GLU A 76 9.63 -8.43 13.33
N PRO A 77 10.41 -7.34 13.36
CA PRO A 77 11.28 -6.96 12.24
C PRO A 77 12.29 -8.07 11.91
N GLN A 78 12.32 -8.52 10.65
CA GLN A 78 13.26 -9.53 10.14
C GLN A 78 14.15 -8.94 9.05
N ASP A 79 15.43 -9.32 9.04
CA ASP A 79 16.31 -8.97 7.93
C ASP A 79 16.11 -9.88 6.72
N SER A 80 16.67 -9.50 5.57
CA SER A 80 16.47 -10.23 4.32
C SER A 80 17.13 -11.61 4.29
N LYS A 81 18.13 -11.86 5.15
CA LYS A 81 18.76 -13.19 5.26
C LYS A 81 17.87 -14.14 6.04
N ALA A 82 17.29 -13.67 7.14
CA ALA A 82 16.34 -14.43 7.94
C ALA A 82 15.09 -14.79 7.12
N LEU A 83 14.59 -13.86 6.31
CA LEU A 83 13.44 -14.10 5.43
C LEU A 83 13.74 -15.05 4.26
N ALA A 84 14.96 -15.04 3.74
CA ALA A 84 15.38 -15.95 2.68
C ALA A 84 15.72 -17.37 3.20
N GLU A 85 15.87 -17.54 4.51
CA GLU A 85 16.31 -18.81 5.10
C GLU A 85 15.32 -19.95 4.80
N ASN A 86 15.85 -21.05 4.24
CA ASN A 86 15.07 -22.21 3.79
C ASN A 86 14.01 -21.88 2.72
N THR A 87 14.20 -20.80 1.96
CA THR A 87 13.45 -20.48 0.74
C THR A 87 14.38 -20.55 -0.48
N PRO A 88 13.86 -20.64 -1.70
CA PRO A 88 14.68 -20.49 -2.92
C PRO A 88 15.08 -19.03 -3.22
N ALA A 89 14.69 -18.06 -2.37
CA ALA A 89 14.92 -16.65 -2.61
C ALA A 89 16.40 -16.25 -2.38
N ASP A 90 16.92 -15.39 -3.25
CA ASP A 90 18.20 -14.71 -2.99
C ASP A 90 18.00 -13.63 -1.90
N PRO A 91 18.81 -13.60 -0.82
CA PRO A 91 18.68 -12.59 0.24
C PRO A 91 18.78 -11.14 -0.22
N LEU A 92 19.51 -10.85 -1.30
CA LEU A 92 19.55 -9.51 -1.90
C LEU A 92 18.24 -9.21 -2.61
N LEU A 93 17.68 -10.18 -3.33
CA LEU A 93 16.37 -10.04 -3.99
C LEU A 93 15.27 -9.80 -2.95
N VAL A 94 15.31 -10.51 -1.82
CA VAL A 94 14.39 -10.27 -0.69
C VAL A 94 14.56 -8.86 -0.13
N GLY A 95 15.80 -8.37 0.00
CA GLY A 95 16.06 -6.98 0.41
C GLY A 95 15.54 -5.93 -0.59
N MET A 96 15.36 -6.32 -1.86
CA MET A 96 14.78 -5.47 -2.91
C MET A 96 13.26 -5.57 -3.03
N LEU A 97 12.62 -6.54 -2.35
CA LEU A 97 11.15 -6.66 -2.28
C LEU A 97 10.58 -5.53 -1.43
N ARG A 98 10.53 -4.34 -2.03
CA ARG A 98 9.95 -3.15 -1.42
C ARG A 98 8.44 -3.17 -1.65
N ILE A 99 7.72 -3.91 -0.82
CA ILE A 99 6.26 -3.87 -0.76
C ILE A 99 5.91 -2.61 0.03
N GLU A 100 5.89 -1.45 -0.64
CA GLU A 100 5.70 -0.17 0.05
C GLU A 100 4.38 -0.13 0.84
N GLY A 101 4.54 0.06 2.15
CA GLY A 101 3.52 0.51 3.10
C GLY A 101 4.09 1.59 4.03
N SER A 102 4.90 2.52 3.53
CA SER A 102 5.24 3.75 4.26
C SER A 102 5.89 4.75 3.30
N THR A 103 5.22 5.89 3.12
CA THR A 103 5.81 7.11 2.58
C THR A 103 6.96 7.55 3.50
N ALA A 104 8.18 7.16 3.16
CA ALA A 104 9.34 7.97 3.51
C ALA A 104 9.27 9.22 2.62
N VAL A 105 8.63 10.27 3.11
CA VAL A 105 8.84 11.63 2.61
C VAL A 105 10.32 11.93 2.86
N LEU A 106 11.13 11.82 1.82
CA LEU A 106 12.49 12.34 1.81
C LEU A 106 12.37 13.86 1.64
N TYR A 107 12.57 14.59 2.75
CA TYR A 107 12.90 16.01 2.73
C TYR A 107 14.34 16.21 2.27
#